data_AF-I7M0Q3-F1
#
_entry.id   AF-I7M0Q3-F1
#
_cell.length_a   1.000
_cell.length_b   1.000
_cell.length_c   1.000
_cell.angle_alpha   90.00
_cell.angle_beta   90.00
_cell.angle_gamma   90.00
#
_symmetry.space_group_name_H-M   'P 1'
#
loop_
_entity.id
_entity.type
_entity.pdbx_description
1 polymer ?
#
loop_
_entity_poly.entity_id
_entity_poly.type
_entity_poly.pdbx_seq_one_letter_code
_entity_poly.pdbx_strand_id
1 'polypeptide(L)'
;MNKFNIFVYYYISLFYSACFGEDRFVSYINGNQDMGVVKFNCPDSQSVQFKNQFYGSPLETIYTYNFNFETNIPHFQKEVNIDFIFFRKNGNNQITVSLDGVNENKFEIYYPFLIQELCNSKYGGLKEAYKQFEQLLKYRQKYQQSGNQIQVSVNEKKQMFNFKALVISSIQININTCHQTCLSCNDSSANSCTSCSQDANFQNGKCSCKDSGYFFQDGQCVKICSNAQGYHQKISSEQVCTYIQNCQSWDIKNQKCIKCQGLMLPQFDKCVNNCSSGFQPVLNPETKSQECLLTDRYKNGTPKELISNIISFSFKRFFRY
;
A
#
# COMPACT_ATOMS: atom_id res chain seq x y z
N MET A 1 31.15 -25.47 -22.04
CA MET A 1 30.43 -24.48 -22.88
C MET A 1 29.19 -25.20 -23.39
N ASN A 2 27.94 -24.88 -23.08
CA ASN A 2 27.27 -23.62 -22.77
C ASN A 2 26.32 -23.77 -21.56
N LYS A 3 26.19 -22.69 -20.79
CA LYS A 3 25.26 -22.56 -19.66
C LYS A 3 23.85 -22.31 -20.21
N PHE A 4 22.89 -23.12 -19.77
CA PHE A 4 21.47 -22.79 -19.84
C PHE A 4 21.14 -21.80 -18.70
N ASN A 5 20.69 -20.60 -19.05
CA ASN A 5 20.07 -19.68 -18.10
C ASN A 5 18.55 -19.87 -18.19
N ILE A 6 17.94 -20.35 -17.11
CA ILE A 6 16.50 -20.31 -16.91
C ILE A 6 16.20 -19.07 -16.05
N PHE A 7 15.59 -18.06 -16.66
CA PHE A 7 14.97 -16.95 -15.95
C PHE A 7 13.56 -17.40 -15.53
N VAL A 8 13.36 -17.64 -14.23
CA VAL A 8 12.02 -17.86 -13.67
C VAL A 8 11.47 -16.50 -13.24
N TYR A 9 10.53 -15.97 -14.02
CA TYR A 9 9.68 -14.84 -13.63
C TYR A 9 8.57 -15.36 -12.72
N TYR A 10 8.46 -14.85 -11.50
CA TYR A 10 7.28 -15.07 -10.68
C TYR A 10 6.15 -14.13 -11.12
N TYR A 11 5.15 -14.74 -11.76
CA TYR A 11 3.82 -14.18 -11.98
C TYR A 11 3.11 -14.05 -10.63
N ILE A 12 2.71 -12.83 -10.24
CA ILE A 12 1.63 -12.62 -9.27
C ILE A 12 0.38 -12.31 -10.08
N SER A 13 -0.53 -13.27 -10.08
CA SER A 13 -1.87 -13.18 -10.65
C SER A 13 -2.69 -12.13 -9.91
N LEU A 14 -3.02 -11.04 -10.60
CA LEU A 14 -4.06 -10.08 -10.22
C LEU A 14 -5.42 -10.73 -10.44
N PHE A 15 -6.13 -11.03 -9.34
CA PHE A 15 -7.56 -11.26 -9.39
C PHE A 15 -8.26 -9.94 -9.69
N TYR A 16 -8.82 -9.84 -10.89
CA TYR A 16 -9.84 -8.87 -11.25
C TYR A 16 -11.12 -9.21 -10.46
N SER A 17 -11.45 -8.41 -9.45
CA SER A 17 -12.85 -8.27 -9.03
C SER A 17 -13.30 -6.88 -9.45
N ALA A 18 -14.28 -6.83 -10.36
CA ALA A 18 -15.09 -5.65 -10.57
C ALA A 18 -15.91 -5.41 -9.29
N CYS A 19 -15.30 -4.76 -8.32
CA CYS A 19 -15.99 -4.11 -7.22
C CYS A 19 -15.64 -2.64 -7.33
N PHE A 20 -16.67 -1.79 -7.42
CA PHE A 20 -16.57 -0.40 -6.98
C PHE A 20 -16.24 -0.43 -5.47
N GLY A 21 -14.98 -0.69 -5.17
CA GLY A 21 -14.47 -0.93 -3.83
C GLY A 21 -13.68 0.29 -3.39
N GLU A 22 -13.98 0.75 -2.18
CA GLU A 22 -13.26 1.79 -1.45
C GLU A 22 -11.75 1.73 -1.74
N ASP A 23 -11.19 2.83 -2.25
CA ASP A 23 -9.76 2.96 -2.53
C ASP A 23 -8.98 2.82 -1.22
N ARG A 24 -8.62 1.58 -0.87
CA ARG A 24 -7.79 1.29 0.29
C ARG A 24 -6.36 1.66 -0.02
N PHE A 25 -5.85 2.69 0.65
CA PHE A 25 -4.43 2.98 0.65
C PHE A 25 -3.70 1.91 1.45
N VAL A 26 -3.02 1.02 0.72
CA VAL A 26 -2.11 0.04 1.30
C VAL A 26 -0.73 0.66 1.31
N SER A 27 -0.25 1.06 2.49
CA SER A 27 1.16 1.42 2.65
C SER A 27 1.94 0.12 2.86
N TYR A 28 2.73 -0.26 1.86
CA TYR A 28 3.70 -1.34 2.01
C TYR A 28 4.96 -0.74 2.62
N ILE A 29 5.45 -1.36 3.70
CA ILE A 29 6.76 -1.01 4.24
C ILE A 29 7.80 -1.34 3.19
N ASN A 30 8.42 -0.30 2.65
CA ASN A 30 9.64 -0.46 1.88
C ASN A 30 10.73 -0.91 2.84
N GLY A 31 11.13 -2.18 2.74
CA GLY A 31 12.16 -2.76 3.60
C GLY A 31 13.53 -2.08 3.53
N ASN A 32 13.69 -1.08 2.66
CA ASN A 32 14.88 -0.25 2.59
C ASN A 32 14.88 0.96 3.53
N GLN A 33 13.74 1.36 4.10
CA GLN A 33 13.73 2.40 5.13
C GLN A 33 14.37 1.81 6.39
N ASP A 34 15.44 2.44 6.89
CA ASP A 34 16.10 1.99 8.11
C ASP A 34 15.22 2.35 9.31
N MET A 35 14.56 1.34 9.87
CA MET A 35 13.69 1.49 11.04
C MET A 35 14.47 1.31 12.35
N GLY A 36 15.80 1.25 12.30
CA GLY A 36 16.63 0.94 13.47
C GLY A 36 16.42 -0.48 14.01
N VAL A 37 15.78 -1.35 13.22
CA VAL A 37 15.54 -2.76 13.56
C VAL A 37 16.58 -3.63 12.86
N VAL A 38 17.19 -4.54 13.62
CA VAL A 38 18.14 -5.53 13.09
C VAL A 38 17.48 -6.31 11.95
N LYS A 39 18.13 -6.35 10.79
CA LYS A 39 17.67 -7.13 9.64
C LYS A 39 18.46 -8.43 9.56
N PHE A 40 17.75 -9.53 9.40
CA PHE A 40 18.32 -10.85 9.22
C PHE A 40 17.99 -11.38 7.83
N ASN A 41 19.00 -11.73 7.05
CA ASN A 41 18.82 -12.30 5.72
C ASN A 41 18.99 -13.82 5.75
N CYS A 42 18.06 -14.50 5.10
CA CYS A 42 18.03 -15.94 4.94
C CYS A 42 17.97 -16.30 3.44
N PRO A 43 19.14 -16.36 2.78
CA PRO A 43 19.19 -16.59 1.33
C PRO A 43 18.69 -17.99 0.93
N ASP A 44 18.74 -18.96 1.84
CA ASP A 44 18.35 -20.35 1.59
C ASP A 44 16.89 -20.65 1.94
N SER A 45 16.09 -19.64 2.29
CA SER A 45 14.65 -19.82 2.54
C SER A 45 13.96 -20.28 1.27
N GLN A 46 13.48 -21.53 1.28
CA GLN A 46 12.65 -22.07 0.19
C GLN A 46 11.17 -21.74 0.35
N SER A 47 10.78 -21.01 1.39
CA SER A 47 9.37 -20.62 1.56
C SER A 47 8.97 -19.60 0.51
N VAL A 48 8.08 -20.01 -0.39
CA VAL A 48 7.39 -19.11 -1.33
C VAL A 48 6.55 -18.05 -0.62
N GLN A 49 6.22 -18.25 0.65
CA GLN A 49 5.40 -17.35 1.44
C GLN A 49 6.18 -16.20 2.07
N PHE A 50 7.50 -16.36 2.27
CA PHE A 50 8.32 -15.40 3.01
C PHE A 50 9.40 -14.76 2.13
N LYS A 51 9.73 -13.51 2.44
CA LYS A 51 10.87 -12.84 1.85
C LYS A 51 12.17 -13.41 2.44
N ASN A 52 13.27 -13.30 1.72
CA ASN A 52 14.59 -13.71 2.20
C ASN A 52 15.17 -12.75 3.27
N GLN A 53 14.39 -11.80 3.75
CA GLN A 53 14.76 -10.79 4.73
C GLN A 53 13.68 -10.69 5.81
N PHE A 54 14.12 -10.73 7.06
CA PHE A 54 13.31 -10.69 8.27
C PHE A 54 13.75 -9.53 9.16
N TYR A 55 12.85 -9.02 10.00
CA TYR A 55 13.13 -7.97 10.98
C TYR A 55 13.13 -8.56 12.39
N GLY A 56 14.12 -8.16 13.18
CA GLY A 56 14.33 -8.66 14.54
C GLY A 56 15.66 -9.37 14.67
N SER A 57 16.11 -9.49 15.91
CA SER A 57 17.37 -10.16 16.20
C SER A 57 17.08 -11.56 16.71
N PRO A 58 17.52 -12.61 15.99
CA PRO A 58 17.40 -13.96 16.48
C PRO A 58 18.37 -14.32 17.61
N LEU A 59 19.32 -13.43 17.92
CA LEU A 59 20.42 -13.66 18.85
C LEU A 59 20.42 -12.71 20.04
N GLU A 60 19.77 -11.55 19.91
CA GLU A 60 19.79 -10.52 20.95
C GLU A 60 18.52 -10.53 21.79
N THR A 61 18.68 -10.08 23.03
CA THR A 61 17.60 -9.96 24.02
C THR A 61 16.74 -8.72 23.83
N ILE A 62 16.56 -8.21 22.61
CA ILE A 62 15.72 -7.02 22.41
C ILE A 62 14.26 -7.42 22.61
N TYR A 63 13.63 -6.88 23.66
CA TYR A 63 12.30 -7.29 24.10
C TYR A 63 11.16 -6.52 23.45
N THR A 64 11.44 -5.40 22.77
CA THR A 64 10.42 -4.56 22.17
C THR A 64 10.89 -4.02 20.82
N TYR A 65 10.12 -4.30 19.77
CA TYR A 65 10.29 -3.71 18.45
C TYR A 65 9.26 -2.59 18.27
N ASN A 66 9.71 -1.37 18.02
CA ASN A 66 8.84 -0.23 17.76
C ASN A 66 8.90 0.14 16.29
N PHE A 67 7.75 0.18 15.64
CA PHE A 67 7.59 0.63 14.26
C PHE A 67 6.71 1.86 14.25
N ASN A 68 7.22 2.96 13.71
CA ASN A 68 6.49 4.21 13.61
C ASN A 68 6.15 4.48 12.15
N PHE A 69 4.87 4.74 11.87
CA PHE A 69 4.37 5.19 10.58
C PHE A 69 3.66 6.52 10.75
N GLU A 70 3.59 7.29 9.67
CA GLU A 70 2.87 8.55 9.64
C GLU A 70 2.03 8.61 8.37
N THR A 71 0.79 9.09 8.49
CA THR A 71 -0.10 9.37 7.38
C THR A 71 -0.82 10.69 7.60
N ASN A 72 -0.76 11.59 6.63
CA ASN A 72 -1.49 12.85 6.66
C ASN A 72 -2.87 12.77 6.00
N ILE A 73 -3.25 11.59 5.51
CA ILE A 73 -4.52 11.38 4.83
C ILE A 73 -5.62 11.24 5.89
N PRO A 74 -6.70 12.03 5.83
CA PRO A 74 -7.87 11.86 6.69
C PRO A 74 -8.40 10.42 6.64
N HIS A 75 -8.62 9.82 7.79
CA HIS A 75 -9.04 8.42 7.92
C HIS A 75 -9.90 8.21 9.16
N PHE A 76 -10.73 7.17 9.13
CA PHE A 76 -11.55 6.77 10.27
C PHE A 76 -11.00 5.52 10.93
N GLN A 77 -10.48 4.57 10.15
CA GLN A 77 -10.02 3.28 10.66
C GLN A 77 -8.63 2.92 10.15
N LYS A 78 -7.84 2.34 11.05
CA LYS A 78 -6.54 1.73 10.74
C LYS A 78 -6.68 0.22 10.88
N GLU A 79 -5.97 -0.53 10.05
CA GLU A 79 -5.81 -1.98 10.17
C GLU A 79 -4.33 -2.34 10.10
N VAL A 80 -3.85 -3.05 11.13
CA VAL A 80 -2.48 -3.53 11.22
C VAL A 80 -2.48 -5.04 11.00
N ASN A 81 -1.68 -5.48 10.03
CA ASN A 81 -1.41 -6.88 9.77
C ASN A 81 0.08 -7.16 10.02
N ILE A 82 0.38 -8.19 10.82
CA ILE A 82 1.76 -8.58 11.13
C ILE A 82 1.88 -10.09 10.95
N ASP A 83 2.89 -10.50 10.18
CA ASP A 83 3.30 -11.90 10.11
C ASP A 83 4.54 -12.09 11.00
N PHE A 84 4.38 -12.86 12.06
CA PHE A 84 5.47 -13.27 12.95
C PHE A 84 5.97 -14.65 12.57
N ILE A 85 7.28 -14.83 12.60
CA ILE A 85 7.93 -16.12 12.56
C ILE A 85 8.62 -16.34 13.89
N PHE A 86 8.37 -17.50 14.46
CA PHE A 86 8.84 -17.84 15.78
C PHE A 86 9.81 -19.01 15.73
N PHE A 87 11.02 -18.79 16.23
CA PHE A 87 12.03 -19.85 16.38
C PHE A 87 12.20 -20.19 17.85
N ARG A 88 12.00 -21.47 18.18
CA ARG A 88 12.20 -21.96 19.54
C ARG A 88 12.41 -23.46 19.60
N LYS A 89 12.71 -23.91 20.82
CA LYS A 89 12.93 -25.31 21.18
C LYS A 89 12.03 -25.82 22.30
N ASN A 90 11.38 -24.96 23.14
CA ASN A 90 10.39 -25.30 24.19
C ASN A 90 9.92 -24.08 25.03
N GLY A 91 8.64 -24.04 25.46
CA GLY A 91 8.12 -23.20 26.57
C GLY A 91 6.99 -22.21 26.23
N ASN A 92 6.12 -21.92 27.22
CA ASN A 92 5.00 -20.97 27.09
C ASN A 92 5.50 -19.54 27.04
N ASN A 93 5.09 -18.76 26.04
CA ASN A 93 5.40 -17.33 26.01
C ASN A 93 4.26 -16.50 25.43
N GLN A 94 4.38 -15.20 25.65
CA GLN A 94 3.38 -14.22 25.29
C GLN A 94 4.00 -13.17 24.37
N ILE A 95 3.41 -13.02 23.19
CA ILE A 95 3.64 -11.86 22.32
C ILE A 95 2.59 -10.82 22.68
N THR A 96 3.02 -9.61 22.98
CA THR A 96 2.15 -8.45 23.19
C THR A 96 2.34 -7.50 22.01
N VAL A 97 1.26 -7.20 21.30
CA VAL A 97 1.25 -6.14 20.28
C VAL A 97 0.50 -4.96 20.86
N SER A 98 1.16 -3.82 20.99
CA SER A 98 0.56 -2.55 21.36
C SER A 98 0.44 -1.65 20.14
N LEU A 99 -0.75 -1.12 19.88
CA LEU A 99 -1.00 -0.13 18.82
C LEU A 99 -1.26 1.23 19.46
N ASP A 100 -0.47 2.22 19.06
CA ASP A 100 -0.52 3.61 19.51
C ASP A 100 -0.46 3.78 21.04
N GLY A 101 0.15 2.82 21.75
CA GLY A 101 0.25 2.81 23.20
C GLY A 101 -1.05 2.51 23.95
N VAL A 102 -2.15 2.24 23.25
CA VAL A 102 -3.49 2.06 23.86
C VAL A 102 -3.99 0.62 23.74
N ASN A 103 -3.80 -0.02 22.58
CA ASN A 103 -4.40 -1.31 22.29
C ASN A 103 -3.39 -2.46 22.48
N GLU A 104 -3.36 -3.07 23.66
CA GLU A 104 -2.56 -4.27 23.92
C GLU A 104 -3.32 -5.55 23.57
N ASN A 105 -2.84 -6.31 22.58
CA ASN A 105 -3.29 -7.66 22.30
C ASN A 105 -2.22 -8.66 22.73
N LYS A 106 -2.62 -9.67 23.49
CA LYS A 106 -1.71 -10.69 24.05
C LYS A 106 -2.01 -12.04 23.41
N PHE A 107 -0.98 -12.66 22.85
CA PHE A 107 -1.03 -13.95 22.21
C PHE A 107 -0.19 -14.93 23.00
N GLU A 108 -0.84 -15.94 23.56
CA GLU A 108 -0.15 -17.05 24.21
C GLU A 108 0.13 -18.14 23.19
N ILE A 109 1.40 -18.56 23.13
CA ILE A 109 1.85 -19.61 22.23
C ILE A 109 1.99 -20.89 23.05
N TYR A 110 1.13 -21.87 22.76
CA TYR A 110 1.05 -23.16 23.45
C TYR A 110 1.65 -24.30 22.61
N TYR A 111 2.25 -25.28 23.31
CA TYR A 111 2.82 -26.52 22.76
C TYR A 111 1.73 -27.62 22.63
N PRO A 112 1.79 -28.58 21.68
CA PRO A 112 2.84 -28.91 20.69
C PRO A 112 2.62 -28.30 19.29
N PHE A 113 3.69 -28.23 18.48
CA PHE A 113 3.66 -27.63 17.14
C PHE A 113 4.57 -28.35 16.12
N LEU A 114 4.33 -28.06 14.83
CA LEU A 114 5.04 -28.63 13.68
C LEU A 114 6.28 -27.81 13.34
N ILE A 115 7.42 -28.50 13.27
CA ILE A 115 8.72 -27.89 13.01
C ILE A 115 9.03 -27.92 11.51
N GLN A 116 9.42 -26.79 10.94
CA GLN A 116 9.94 -26.70 9.56
C GLN A 116 11.28 -25.93 9.53
N GLU A 117 12.15 -26.20 8.55
CA GLU A 117 13.44 -25.53 8.39
C GLU A 117 13.31 -24.30 7.49
N LEU A 118 13.63 -23.10 8.01
CA LEU A 118 13.58 -21.85 7.23
C LEU A 118 14.94 -21.48 6.65
N CYS A 119 16.02 -21.69 7.41
CA CYS A 119 17.33 -21.16 7.10
C CYS A 119 18.45 -22.14 7.43
N ASN A 120 19.26 -22.50 6.44
CA ASN A 120 20.42 -23.35 6.66
C ASN A 120 21.61 -22.48 7.11
N SER A 121 21.86 -22.40 8.41
CA SER A 121 22.98 -21.62 8.93
C SER A 121 24.33 -22.30 8.69
N LYS A 122 25.27 -21.60 8.04
CA LYS A 122 26.69 -21.98 7.98
C LYS A 122 27.45 -21.77 9.31
N TYR A 123 26.88 -21.02 10.25
CA TYR A 123 27.48 -20.78 11.56
C TYR A 123 27.12 -21.92 12.53
N GLY A 124 28.13 -22.62 13.04
CA GLY A 124 28.00 -23.90 13.75
C GLY A 124 27.09 -23.90 14.98
N GLY A 125 27.08 -22.83 15.78
CA GLY A 125 26.19 -22.72 16.96
C GLY A 125 24.75 -22.33 16.64
N LEU A 126 24.52 -21.79 15.45
CA LEU A 126 23.23 -21.31 14.96
C LEU A 126 22.48 -22.36 14.12
N LYS A 127 23.19 -23.43 13.76
CA LYS A 127 22.70 -24.51 12.90
C LYS A 127 21.53 -25.27 13.53
N GLU A 128 21.47 -25.37 14.86
CA GLU A 128 20.32 -25.96 15.57
C GLU A 128 19.16 -24.97 15.77
N ALA A 129 19.49 -23.68 15.96
CA ALA A 129 18.53 -22.61 16.20
C ALA A 129 17.66 -22.26 14.98
N TYR A 130 18.22 -22.33 13.77
CA TYR A 130 17.54 -21.93 12.53
C TYR A 130 16.97 -23.07 11.71
N LYS A 131 17.29 -24.31 12.09
CA LYS A 131 16.75 -25.51 11.46
C LYS A 131 15.25 -25.71 11.70
N GLN A 132 14.68 -24.94 12.63
CA GLN A 132 13.37 -25.21 13.21
C GLN A 132 12.68 -23.87 13.49
N PHE A 133 11.79 -23.41 12.62
CA PHE A 133 10.74 -22.46 13.01
C PHE A 133 9.51 -23.26 13.45
N GLU A 134 8.91 -22.79 14.54
CA GLU A 134 7.84 -23.53 15.22
C GLU A 134 6.46 -23.12 14.68
N GLN A 135 6.25 -21.82 14.37
CA GLN A 135 4.93 -21.30 14.00
C GLN A 135 5.02 -20.01 13.16
N LEU A 136 4.12 -19.90 12.17
CA LEU A 136 3.71 -18.62 11.58
C LEU A 136 2.50 -18.10 12.34
N LEU A 137 2.60 -16.90 12.90
CA LEU A 137 1.48 -16.25 13.57
C LEU A 137 1.07 -15.02 12.77
N LYS A 138 -0.21 -14.95 12.42
CA LYS A 138 -0.78 -13.80 11.74
C LYS A 138 -1.59 -12.99 12.74
N TYR A 139 -1.17 -11.75 12.95
CA TYR A 139 -1.93 -10.76 13.68
C TYR A 139 -2.65 -9.84 12.72
N ARG A 140 -3.93 -9.60 12.97
CA ARG A 140 -4.76 -8.65 12.25
C ARG A 140 -5.66 -7.92 13.22
N GLN A 141 -5.54 -6.61 13.29
CA GLN A 141 -6.38 -5.78 14.16
C GLN A 141 -6.83 -4.52 13.43
N LYS A 142 -8.14 -4.28 13.48
CA LYS A 142 -8.75 -3.01 13.10
C LYS A 142 -8.97 -2.18 14.35
N TYR A 143 -8.71 -0.88 14.29
CA TYR A 143 -9.01 0.02 15.39
C TYR A 143 -9.31 1.43 14.88
N GLN A 144 -10.09 2.16 15.69
CA GLN A 144 -10.51 3.54 15.44
C GLN A 144 -9.62 4.43 16.29
N GLN A 145 -8.86 5.34 15.68
CA GLN A 145 -8.07 6.31 16.42
C GLN A 145 -7.85 7.57 15.60
N SER A 146 -8.04 8.73 16.24
CA SER A 146 -7.68 10.02 15.69
C SER A 146 -6.17 10.24 15.83
N GLY A 147 -5.50 10.51 14.72
CA GLY A 147 -4.07 10.88 14.71
C GLY A 147 -3.30 10.30 13.54
N ASN A 148 -2.31 11.06 13.08
CA ASN A 148 -1.52 10.76 11.89
C ASN A 148 -0.41 9.73 12.18
N GLN A 149 0.01 9.62 13.43
CA GLN A 149 1.03 8.67 13.85
C GLN A 149 0.43 7.29 14.11
N ILE A 150 1.20 6.26 13.78
CA ILE A 150 0.88 4.86 13.97
C ILE A 150 2.11 4.20 14.57
N GLN A 151 2.06 3.91 15.85
CA GLN A 151 3.09 3.19 16.57
C GLN A 151 2.65 1.74 16.76
N VAL A 152 3.44 0.80 16.24
CA VAL A 152 3.28 -0.63 16.48
C VAL A 152 4.43 -1.07 17.36
N SER A 153 4.14 -1.44 18.60
CA SER A 153 5.12 -2.00 19.52
C SER A 153 4.87 -3.49 19.70
N VAL A 154 5.84 -4.31 19.35
CA VAL A 154 5.79 -5.76 19.53
C VAL A 154 6.73 -6.13 20.66
N ASN A 155 6.19 -6.67 21.75
CA ASN A 155 6.95 -7.13 22.90
C ASN A 155 6.83 -8.66 23.09
N GLU A 156 7.92 -9.29 23.47
CA GLU A 156 7.92 -10.70 23.88
C GLU A 156 8.25 -10.83 25.37
N LYS A 157 7.29 -11.31 26.17
CA LYS A 157 7.51 -11.53 27.61
C LYS A 157 8.13 -12.90 27.88
N LYS A 158 9.24 -12.91 28.61
CA LYS A 158 10.05 -14.11 28.93
C LYS A 158 9.38 -15.02 29.97
N GLN A 159 9.31 -16.32 29.65
CA GLN A 159 9.44 -17.40 30.64
C GLN A 159 10.62 -18.33 30.26
N MET A 160 11.75 -18.19 30.98
CA MET A 160 12.93 -19.09 31.04
C MET A 160 13.77 -19.43 29.78
N PHE A 161 14.88 -20.15 30.04
CA PHE A 161 16.28 -20.10 29.53
C PHE A 161 16.64 -20.76 28.18
N ASN A 162 15.76 -20.83 27.18
CA ASN A 162 16.13 -21.41 25.88
C ASN A 162 16.26 -20.33 24.79
N PHE A 163 16.91 -20.66 23.67
CA PHE A 163 17.04 -19.81 22.48
C PHE A 163 15.64 -19.36 22.00
N LYS A 164 15.43 -18.05 21.87
CA LYS A 164 14.16 -17.46 21.43
C LYS A 164 14.45 -16.41 20.39
N ALA A 165 13.81 -16.54 19.25
CA ALA A 165 13.82 -15.49 18.25
C ALA A 165 12.38 -15.28 17.78
N LEU A 166 11.80 -14.15 18.18
CA LEU A 166 10.67 -13.56 17.47
C LEU A 166 11.24 -12.73 16.34
N VAL A 167 10.94 -13.12 15.10
CA VAL A 167 11.19 -12.27 13.94
C VAL A 167 9.88 -11.92 13.27
N ILE A 168 9.90 -10.81 12.57
CA ILE A 168 8.76 -10.27 11.84
C ILE A 168 9.10 -10.37 10.36
N SER A 169 8.28 -11.09 9.59
CA SER A 169 8.47 -11.20 8.14
C SER A 169 7.78 -10.08 7.38
N SER A 170 6.67 -9.58 7.92
CA SER A 170 5.91 -8.49 7.30
C SER A 170 5.16 -7.69 8.36
N ILE A 171 5.06 -6.38 8.14
CA ILE A 171 4.07 -5.52 8.78
C ILE A 171 3.42 -4.75 7.64
N GLN A 172 2.10 -4.71 7.63
CA GLN A 172 1.31 -3.97 6.66
C GLN A 172 0.29 -3.11 7.40
N ILE A 173 0.25 -1.84 7.04
CA ILE A 173 -0.70 -0.87 7.57
C ILE A 173 -1.67 -0.54 6.44
N ASN A 174 -2.95 -0.85 6.67
CA ASN A 174 -4.03 -0.46 5.78
C ASN A 174 -4.79 0.70 6.42
N ILE A 175 -5.00 1.76 5.65
CA ILE A 175 -5.74 2.94 6.10
C ILE A 175 -7.06 2.97 5.35
N ASN A 176 -8.17 2.96 6.10
CA ASN A 176 -9.49 3.23 5.55
C ASN A 176 -9.72 4.73 5.66
N THR A 177 -9.60 5.39 4.51
CA THR A 177 -9.61 6.85 4.41
C THR A 177 -11.02 7.42 4.43
N CYS A 178 -11.13 8.66 4.88
CA CYS A 178 -12.35 9.43 4.72
C CYS A 178 -12.62 9.73 3.25
N HIS A 179 -13.84 10.19 2.98
CA HIS A 179 -14.12 10.88 1.73
C HIS A 179 -13.17 12.07 1.56
N GLN A 180 -12.75 12.36 0.32
CA GLN A 180 -11.70 13.34 -0.01
C GLN A 180 -12.02 14.77 0.46
N THR A 181 -13.31 15.06 0.70
CA THR A 181 -13.81 16.36 1.18
C THR A 181 -13.78 16.51 2.71
N CYS A 182 -13.68 15.41 3.46
CA CYS A 182 -13.76 15.44 4.92
C CYS A 182 -12.38 15.64 5.56
N LEU A 183 -12.33 16.41 6.65
CA LEU A 183 -11.15 16.48 7.52
C LEU A 183 -11.15 15.34 8.55
N SER A 184 -12.34 14.94 9.02
CA SER A 184 -12.57 13.72 9.79
C SER A 184 -13.92 13.13 9.42
N CYS A 185 -14.11 11.83 9.63
CA CYS A 185 -15.32 11.11 9.22
C CYS A 185 -15.57 9.88 10.11
N ASN A 186 -16.77 9.30 9.97
CA ASN A 186 -17.11 8.00 10.58
C ASN A 186 -16.89 6.82 9.62
N ASP A 187 -16.95 7.08 8.30
CA ASP A 187 -16.76 6.10 7.24
C ASP A 187 -16.33 6.79 5.92
N SER A 188 -16.24 6.04 4.82
CA SER A 188 -15.77 6.50 3.52
C SER A 188 -16.76 7.39 2.74
N SER A 189 -18.01 7.52 3.21
CA SER A 189 -19.09 8.25 2.54
C SER A 189 -18.90 9.76 2.61
N ALA A 190 -19.23 10.46 1.53
CA ALA A 190 -19.26 11.92 1.48
C ALA A 190 -20.22 12.55 2.51
N ASN A 191 -21.23 11.80 2.97
CA ASN A 191 -22.22 12.26 3.95
C ASN A 191 -21.84 11.94 5.40
N SER A 192 -20.69 11.29 5.62
CA SER A 192 -20.25 10.84 6.93
C SER A 192 -19.09 11.67 7.46
N CYS A 193 -18.88 12.88 6.94
CA CYS A 193 -17.92 13.82 7.52
C CYS A 193 -18.38 14.23 8.92
N THR A 194 -17.44 14.20 9.86
CA THR A 194 -17.64 14.72 11.24
C THR A 194 -17.02 16.10 11.41
N SER A 195 -16.05 16.46 10.56
CA SER A 195 -15.52 17.82 10.47
C SER A 195 -15.03 18.14 9.05
N CYS A 196 -14.97 19.43 8.76
CA CYS A 196 -14.43 20.00 7.53
C CYS A 196 -13.30 20.98 7.84
N SER A 197 -12.51 21.33 6.82
CA SER A 197 -11.61 22.48 6.88
C SER A 197 -12.35 23.77 7.25
N GLN A 198 -11.62 24.73 7.83
CA GLN A 198 -12.15 26.05 8.21
C GLN A 198 -12.69 26.84 7.00
N ASP A 199 -12.15 26.58 5.81
CA ASP A 199 -12.54 27.21 4.55
C ASP A 199 -13.66 26.46 3.81
N ALA A 200 -14.29 25.49 4.48
CA ALA A 200 -15.42 24.73 3.98
C ALA A 200 -16.70 24.99 4.79
N ASN A 201 -17.84 24.82 4.14
CA ASN A 201 -19.16 24.74 4.75
C ASN A 201 -19.46 23.28 5.09
N PHE A 202 -19.94 23.04 6.32
CA PHE A 202 -20.42 21.74 6.77
C PHE A 202 -21.96 21.73 6.78
N GLN A 203 -22.57 20.85 5.99
CA GLN A 203 -24.02 20.71 5.95
C GLN A 203 -24.41 19.24 5.74
N ASN A 204 -25.26 18.70 6.61
CA ASN A 204 -25.78 17.33 6.52
C ASN A 204 -24.69 16.26 6.34
N GLY A 205 -23.59 16.39 7.10
CA GLY A 205 -22.49 15.43 7.03
C GLY A 205 -21.59 15.57 5.79
N LYS A 206 -21.81 16.60 4.96
CA LYS A 206 -21.01 16.90 3.76
C LYS A 206 -20.17 18.16 3.96
N CYS A 207 -19.02 18.19 3.31
CA CYS A 207 -18.15 19.36 3.20
C CYS A 207 -18.20 19.93 1.78
N SER A 208 -18.25 21.26 1.67
CA SER A 208 -18.11 21.99 0.40
C SER A 208 -17.23 23.21 0.60
N CYS A 209 -16.28 23.50 -0.29
CA CYS A 209 -15.49 24.72 -0.16
C CYS A 209 -16.38 25.96 -0.24
N LYS A 210 -16.10 26.97 0.58
CA LYS A 210 -16.87 28.23 0.60
C LYS A 210 -16.82 28.93 -0.76
N ASP A 211 -15.65 28.89 -1.38
CA ASP A 211 -15.39 29.47 -2.70
C ASP A 211 -15.43 28.38 -3.78
N SER A 212 -16.21 28.62 -4.84
CA SER A 212 -16.40 27.70 -5.98
C SER A 212 -15.17 27.54 -6.90
N GLY A 213 -14.07 28.24 -6.62
CA GLY A 213 -12.80 28.12 -7.33
C GLY A 213 -11.77 27.23 -6.63
N TYR A 214 -12.15 26.63 -5.49
CA TYR A 214 -11.25 25.84 -4.65
C TYR A 214 -11.49 24.35 -4.86
N PHE A 215 -10.48 23.57 -4.51
CA PHE A 215 -10.48 22.12 -4.63
C PHE A 215 -10.19 21.49 -3.26
N PHE A 216 -10.77 20.34 -2.98
CA PHE A 216 -10.40 19.56 -1.81
C PHE A 216 -9.11 18.77 -2.05
N GLN A 217 -8.10 18.97 -1.20
CA GLN A 217 -6.90 18.15 -1.11
C GLN A 217 -6.74 17.71 0.34
N ASP A 218 -6.82 16.40 0.60
CA ASP A 218 -6.71 15.80 1.93
C ASP A 218 -7.63 16.47 2.98
N GLY A 219 -8.89 16.73 2.62
CA GLY A 219 -9.87 17.39 3.49
C GLY A 219 -9.71 18.91 3.64
N GLN A 220 -8.73 19.52 2.97
CA GLN A 220 -8.47 20.97 2.98
C GLN A 220 -8.88 21.64 1.66
N CYS A 221 -9.42 22.85 1.72
CA CYS A 221 -9.72 23.64 0.52
C CYS A 221 -8.46 24.36 0.03
N VAL A 222 -8.02 24.06 -1.18
CA VAL A 222 -6.85 24.67 -1.83
C VAL A 222 -7.24 25.28 -3.17
N LYS A 223 -6.66 26.43 -3.51
CA LYS A 223 -6.94 27.09 -4.80
C LYS A 223 -6.32 26.34 -5.99
N ILE A 224 -5.19 25.68 -5.76
CA ILE A 224 -4.44 24.94 -6.78
C ILE A 224 -3.98 23.63 -6.14
N CYS A 225 -4.19 22.50 -6.82
CA CYS A 225 -3.69 21.21 -6.34
C CYS A 225 -2.16 21.19 -6.35
N SER A 226 -1.58 20.55 -5.33
CA SER A 226 -0.14 20.46 -5.15
C SER A 226 0.50 19.48 -6.13
N ASN A 227 0.64 19.89 -7.41
CA ASN A 227 1.23 19.07 -8.47
C ASN A 227 2.64 18.57 -8.10
N ALA A 228 3.42 19.37 -7.37
CA ALA A 228 4.75 18.98 -6.89
C ALA A 228 4.72 17.79 -5.92
N GLN A 229 3.59 17.59 -5.23
CA GLN A 229 3.33 16.46 -4.34
C GLN A 229 2.56 15.33 -5.06
N GLY A 230 2.35 15.42 -6.38
CA GLY A 230 1.62 14.41 -7.15
C GLY A 230 0.09 14.53 -7.09
N TYR A 231 -0.45 15.64 -6.58
CA TYR A 231 -1.88 15.91 -6.58
C TYR A 231 -2.30 16.67 -7.83
N HIS A 232 -3.34 16.18 -8.50
CA HIS A 232 -3.84 16.75 -9.75
C HIS A 232 -5.33 17.04 -9.70
N GLN A 233 -5.75 18.08 -10.43
CA GLN A 233 -7.15 18.49 -10.49
C GLN A 233 -8.01 17.44 -11.20
N LYS A 234 -9.01 16.94 -10.48
CA LYS A 234 -10.04 16.08 -11.05
C LYS A 234 -11.28 16.91 -11.33
N ILE A 235 -11.74 16.92 -12.59
CA ILE A 235 -13.02 17.53 -12.94
C ILE A 235 -14.12 16.59 -12.43
N SER A 236 -14.63 16.89 -11.24
CA SER A 236 -15.79 16.23 -10.64
C SER A 236 -16.77 17.29 -10.13
N SER A 237 -17.98 16.88 -9.77
CA SER A 237 -18.96 17.76 -9.12
C SER A 237 -18.49 18.31 -7.77
N GLU A 238 -17.47 17.70 -7.18
CA GLU A 238 -16.98 18.00 -5.83
C GLU A 238 -15.65 18.75 -5.82
N GLN A 239 -15.07 19.03 -7.00
CA GLN A 239 -13.81 19.76 -7.18
C GLN A 239 -12.71 19.20 -6.26
N VAL A 240 -12.16 18.04 -6.61
CA VAL A 240 -11.18 17.33 -5.75
C VAL A 240 -9.81 17.25 -6.42
N CYS A 241 -8.77 17.28 -5.60
CA CYS A 241 -7.40 16.96 -5.98
C CYS A 241 -7.18 15.46 -5.77
N THR A 242 -6.82 14.74 -6.82
CA THR A 242 -6.52 13.31 -6.77
C THR A 242 -5.02 13.10 -6.80
N TYR A 243 -4.51 12.31 -5.86
CA TYR A 243 -3.12 11.89 -5.85
C TYR A 243 -2.87 10.84 -6.93
N ILE A 244 -1.92 11.09 -7.83
CA ILE A 244 -1.51 10.15 -8.87
C ILE A 244 -0.01 9.96 -8.77
N GLN A 245 0.38 8.83 -8.19
CA GLN A 245 1.77 8.52 -7.95
C GLN A 245 2.57 8.55 -9.26
N ASN A 246 3.74 9.20 -9.21
CA ASN A 246 4.70 9.32 -10.31
C ASN A 246 4.18 10.07 -11.56
N CYS A 247 3.04 10.75 -11.50
CA CYS A 247 2.60 11.61 -12.61
C CYS A 247 3.25 13.00 -12.52
N GLN A 248 3.94 13.40 -13.58
CA GLN A 248 4.62 14.71 -13.67
C GLN A 248 3.78 15.76 -14.39
N SER A 249 2.92 15.32 -15.31
CA SER A 249 2.07 16.22 -16.09
C SER A 249 0.70 15.59 -16.30
N TRP A 250 -0.33 16.36 -15.97
CA TRP A 250 -1.72 15.93 -15.99
C TRP A 250 -2.52 16.71 -17.03
N ASP A 251 -3.22 15.98 -17.88
CA ASP A 251 -4.22 16.53 -18.78
C ASP A 251 -5.54 16.70 -18.04
N ILE A 252 -5.83 17.93 -17.63
CA ILE A 252 -7.09 18.24 -16.92
C ILE A 252 -8.30 17.99 -17.82
N LYS A 253 -8.20 18.21 -19.13
CA LYS A 253 -9.34 18.07 -20.05
C LYS A 253 -9.69 16.59 -20.25
N ASN A 254 -8.67 15.75 -20.44
CA ASN A 254 -8.84 14.33 -20.70
C ASN A 254 -8.76 13.46 -19.45
N GLN A 255 -8.50 14.06 -18.28
CA GLN A 255 -8.38 13.39 -17.00
C GLN A 255 -7.38 12.21 -17.07
N LYS A 256 -6.19 12.48 -17.66
CA LYS A 256 -5.14 11.46 -17.85
C LYS A 256 -3.75 12.01 -17.56
N CYS A 257 -2.85 11.14 -17.11
CA CYS A 257 -1.45 11.47 -17.01
C CYS A 257 -0.83 11.52 -18.41
N ILE A 258 -0.08 12.57 -18.71
CA ILE A 258 0.63 12.75 -19.99
C ILE A 258 2.07 12.28 -19.86
N LYS A 259 2.70 12.55 -18.71
CA LYS A 259 4.11 12.26 -18.47
C LYS A 259 4.30 11.67 -17.08
N CYS A 260 4.93 10.51 -17.02
CA CYS A 260 5.30 9.86 -15.78
C CYS A 260 6.76 10.12 -15.42
N GLN A 261 7.11 9.94 -14.15
CA GLN A 261 8.47 10.03 -13.65
C GLN A 261 9.31 8.84 -14.10
N GLY A 262 10.54 9.10 -14.53
CA GLY A 262 11.47 8.06 -14.95
C GLY A 262 11.06 7.37 -16.25
N LEU A 263 11.18 6.05 -16.28
CA LEU A 263 10.86 5.20 -17.44
C LEU A 263 9.43 4.64 -17.41
N MET A 264 8.58 5.16 -16.53
CA MET A 264 7.20 4.71 -16.40
C MET A 264 6.35 5.18 -17.58
N LEU A 265 5.35 4.39 -17.94
CA LEU A 265 4.40 4.66 -19.00
C LEU A 265 3.09 5.20 -18.43
N PRO A 266 2.52 6.26 -19.00
CA PRO A 266 1.17 6.69 -18.68
C PRO A 266 0.15 5.64 -19.09
N GLN A 267 -0.80 5.34 -18.21
CA GLN A 267 -1.95 4.48 -18.50
C GLN A 267 -3.19 5.09 -17.81
N PHE A 268 -3.95 5.90 -18.56
CA PHE A 268 -5.08 6.67 -18.02
C PHE A 268 -4.68 7.55 -16.82
N ASP A 269 -5.21 7.25 -15.63
CA ASP A 269 -5.06 7.98 -14.39
C ASP A 269 -3.93 7.44 -13.51
N LYS A 270 -3.01 6.65 -14.08
CA LYS A 270 -1.86 6.11 -13.36
C LYS A 270 -0.60 6.02 -14.23
N CYS A 271 0.53 5.87 -13.55
CA CYS A 271 1.82 5.57 -14.14
C CYS A 271 2.19 4.13 -13.84
N VAL A 272 2.66 3.39 -14.84
CA VAL A 272 3.00 1.95 -14.70
C VAL A 272 4.37 1.65 -15.30
N ASN A 273 5.11 0.70 -14.72
CA ASN A 273 6.40 0.27 -15.30
C ASN A 273 6.20 -0.49 -16.62
N ASN A 274 5.10 -1.23 -16.73
CA ASN A 274 4.70 -1.97 -17.93
C ASN A 274 3.19 -1.86 -18.08
N CYS A 275 2.69 -1.87 -19.32
CA CYS A 275 1.26 -1.84 -19.58
C CYS A 275 0.54 -3.00 -18.91
N SER A 276 -0.63 -2.72 -18.32
CA SER A 276 -1.48 -3.74 -17.71
C SER A 276 -2.03 -4.69 -18.78
N SER A 277 -2.49 -5.87 -18.36
CA SER A 277 -3.15 -6.80 -19.28
C SER A 277 -4.28 -6.12 -20.06
N GLY A 278 -4.34 -6.35 -21.37
CA GLY A 278 -5.30 -5.68 -22.27
C GLY A 278 -4.81 -4.34 -22.84
N PHE A 279 -3.64 -3.85 -22.45
CA PHE A 279 -3.03 -2.63 -22.97
C PHE A 279 -1.73 -2.92 -23.73
N GLN A 280 -1.41 -2.04 -24.67
CA GLN A 280 -0.14 -2.07 -25.41
C GLN A 280 0.54 -0.70 -25.36
N PRO A 281 1.88 -0.68 -25.31
CA PRO A 281 2.63 0.57 -25.42
C PRO A 281 2.50 1.10 -26.85
N VAL A 282 2.11 2.36 -26.96
CA VAL A 282 1.89 3.06 -28.22
C VAL A 282 2.67 4.36 -28.18
N LEU A 283 3.35 4.69 -29.28
CA LEU A 283 4.01 5.98 -29.43
C LEU A 283 2.97 7.06 -29.72
N ASN A 284 2.81 8.02 -28.81
CA ASN A 284 1.99 9.19 -29.04
C ASN A 284 2.71 10.14 -30.02
N PRO A 285 2.10 10.47 -31.17
CA PRO A 285 2.75 11.27 -32.20
C PRO A 285 2.96 12.74 -31.80
N GLU A 286 2.14 13.26 -30.89
CA GLU A 286 2.20 14.65 -30.42
C GLU A 286 3.28 14.83 -29.37
N THR A 287 3.30 13.98 -28.35
CA THR A 287 4.25 14.08 -27.23
C THR A 287 5.58 13.37 -27.50
N LYS A 288 5.64 12.51 -28.53
CA LYS A 288 6.77 11.60 -28.83
C LYS A 288 7.11 10.65 -27.68
N SER A 289 6.19 10.44 -26.74
CA SER A 289 6.35 9.52 -25.61
C SER A 289 5.50 8.26 -25.82
N GLN A 290 5.91 7.15 -25.21
CA GLN A 290 5.09 5.95 -25.16
C GLN A 290 4.00 6.09 -24.09
N GLU A 291 2.78 5.65 -24.39
CA GLU A 291 1.66 5.51 -23.45
C GLU A 291 0.98 4.15 -23.63
N CYS A 292 0.34 3.64 -22.58
CA CYS A 292 -0.38 2.37 -22.61
C CYS A 292 -1.83 2.60 -23.05
N LEU A 293 -2.22 2.05 -24.19
CA LEU A 293 -3.59 2.15 -24.74
C LEU A 293 -4.25 0.78 -24.85
N LEU A 294 -5.58 0.76 -24.73
CA LEU A 294 -6.37 -0.47 -24.74
C LEU A 294 -6.35 -1.11 -26.14
N THR A 295 -6.00 -2.40 -26.20
CA THR A 295 -5.67 -3.14 -27.45
C THR A 295 -6.82 -3.15 -28.46
N ASP A 296 -8.07 -3.22 -28.00
CA ASP A 296 -9.25 -3.30 -28.88
C ASP A 296 -9.54 -2.00 -29.64
N ARG A 297 -8.97 -0.86 -29.19
CA ARG A 297 -9.12 0.43 -29.89
C ARG A 297 -8.08 0.64 -30.98
N TYR A 298 -7.02 -0.17 -31.03
CA TYR A 298 -5.93 -0.01 -31.98
C TYR A 298 -6.06 -0.89 -33.23
N LYS A 299 -6.83 -1.99 -33.17
CA LYS A 299 -6.94 -2.93 -34.29
C LYS A 299 -7.89 -2.50 -35.42
N ASN A 300 -8.75 -1.49 -35.22
CA ASN A 300 -9.83 -1.17 -36.15
C ASN A 300 -9.78 0.23 -36.80
N GLY A 301 -8.68 0.99 -36.68
CA GLY A 301 -8.56 2.29 -37.34
C GLY A 301 -7.25 2.43 -38.11
N THR A 302 -7.32 2.82 -39.38
CA THR A 302 -6.11 3.25 -40.10
C THR A 302 -5.55 4.52 -39.43
N PRO A 303 -4.22 4.72 -39.41
CA PRO A 303 -3.58 5.79 -38.62
C PRO A 303 -4.02 7.22 -38.96
N LYS A 304 -4.65 7.45 -40.13
CA LYS A 304 -5.10 8.77 -40.58
C LYS A 304 -6.49 9.18 -40.08
N GLU A 305 -7.37 8.24 -39.73
CA GLU A 305 -8.75 8.55 -39.29
C GLU A 305 -8.90 8.68 -37.77
N LEU A 306 -7.89 8.26 -37.00
CA LEU A 306 -7.91 8.33 -35.54
C LEU A 306 -7.57 9.74 -35.00
N ILE A 307 -6.77 10.53 -35.72
CA ILE A 307 -6.38 11.87 -35.25
C ILE A 307 -7.53 12.88 -35.32
N SER A 308 -8.45 12.74 -36.29
CA SER A 308 -9.64 13.63 -36.37
C SER A 308 -10.74 13.25 -35.37
N ASN A 309 -10.86 11.96 -35.01
CA ASN A 309 -11.95 11.48 -34.16
C ASN A 309 -11.65 11.56 -32.65
N ILE A 310 -10.37 11.62 -32.25
CA ILE A 310 -9.99 11.83 -30.83
C ILE A 310 -10.29 13.28 -30.38
N ILE A 311 -10.30 14.24 -31.30
CA ILE A 311 -10.57 15.66 -30.98
C ILE A 311 -12.08 15.94 -30.77
N SER A 312 -12.99 15.07 -31.23
CA SER A 312 -14.43 15.38 -31.30
C SER A 312 -15.37 14.60 -30.36
N PHE A 313 -14.89 13.69 -29.51
CA PHE A 313 -15.79 12.95 -28.59
C PHE A 313 -15.72 13.46 -27.16
N SER A 314 -16.40 14.58 -26.92
CA SER A 314 -16.91 14.94 -25.60
C SER A 314 -18.04 13.98 -25.20
N PHE A 315 -18.02 13.53 -23.94
CA PHE A 315 -19.06 12.72 -23.31
C PHE A 315 -20.47 13.25 -23.59
N LYS A 316 -21.20 12.64 -24.53
CA LYS A 316 -22.66 12.72 -24.57
C LYS A 316 -23.22 11.58 -23.73
N ARG A 317 -23.65 11.95 -22.51
CA ARG A 317 -24.54 11.20 -21.61
C ARG A 317 -25.61 10.45 -22.42
N PHE A 318 -25.62 9.13 -22.35
CA PHE A 318 -26.81 8.35 -22.64
C PHE A 318 -27.58 8.16 -21.33
N PHE A 319 -28.60 9.00 -21.12
CA PHE A 319 -29.77 8.59 -20.36
C PHE A 319 -30.73 7.94 -21.35
N ARG A 320 -31.14 6.70 -21.08
CA ARG A 320 -32.41 6.15 -21.54
C ARG A 320 -33.03 5.42 -20.37
N TYR A 321 -34.14 6.01 -19.93
CA TYR A 321 -35.22 5.57 -19.03
C TYR A 321 -34.90 4.61 -17.90
#